data_AF-A0A8H2XQE4-F1
#
_entry.id   AF-A0A8H2XQE4-F1
#
_cell.length_a   1.000
_cell.length_b   1.000
_cell.length_c   1.000
_cell.angle_alpha   90.00
_cell.angle_beta   90.00
_cell.angle_gamma   90.00
#
_symmetry.space_group_name_H-M   'P 1'
#
loop_
_entity.id
_entity.type
_entity.pdbx_description
1 polymer ?
#
loop_
_entity_poly.entity_id
_entity_poly.type
_entity_poly.pdbx_seq_one_letter_code
_entity_poly.pdbx_strand_id
1 'polypeptide(L)'
;MPNCPAEPEPDFCTAIVSNVDIAGRGVRISIYAATLLSMSVASFIPYHEKAFRDSSRNSYIVSTSLMIASLIEHKTHGLSLFDALIVTMLTTMMTAFVTLNGPYIRTLGLSINISSFLFTTFWCYWGLQVWQDPSTFGIPSGGENCTASTETIFVVFGHNFSVTNNDLRGFALSMFAIGTVTAFASLCYSTSWVAKYAFIGAAIAKDNAAARYVRKLRLTKGRSGFILPYIEETS
;
A
#
# COMPACT_ATOMS: atom_id res chain seq x y z
N MET A 1 30.25 -18.90 27.19
CA MET A 1 29.45 -17.86 26.51
C MET A 1 28.85 -17.00 27.61
N PRO A 2 29.11 -15.68 27.64
CA PRO A 2 28.48 -14.80 28.62
C PRO A 2 26.96 -14.79 28.36
N ASN A 3 26.18 -15.14 29.38
CA ASN A 3 24.73 -15.00 29.35
C ASN A 3 24.42 -13.51 29.24
N CYS A 4 23.94 -13.07 28.09
CA CYS A 4 23.34 -11.75 27.98
C CYS A 4 22.11 -11.75 28.88
N PRO A 5 21.93 -10.73 29.76
CA PRO A 5 20.70 -10.60 30.52
C PRO A 5 19.54 -10.52 29.51
N ALA A 6 18.48 -11.29 29.76
CA ALA A 6 17.26 -11.19 28.96
C ALA A 6 16.82 -9.73 28.96
N GLU A 7 16.61 -9.16 27.78
CA GLU A 7 16.03 -7.82 27.69
C GLU A 7 14.69 -7.83 28.42
N PRO A 8 14.43 -6.80 29.26
CA PRO A 8 13.14 -6.68 29.93
C PRO A 8 12.05 -6.63 28.86
N GLU A 9 11.02 -7.46 29.04
CA GLU A 9 9.86 -7.50 28.15
C GLU A 9 9.26 -6.08 28.06
N PRO A 10 9.09 -5.52 26.84
CA PRO A 10 8.62 -4.16 26.69
C PRO A 10 7.22 -3.98 27.29
N ASP A 11 7.09 -3.06 28.25
CA ASP A 11 5.80 -2.73 28.87
C ASP A 11 4.97 -1.84 27.95
N PHE A 12 4.19 -2.46 27.07
CA PHE A 12 3.25 -1.79 26.17
C PHE A 12 2.03 -1.21 26.89
N CYS A 13 1.89 -1.40 28.20
CA CYS A 13 0.72 -0.93 28.95
C CYS A 13 0.82 0.51 29.43
N THR A 14 2.03 1.01 29.69
CA THR A 14 2.25 2.33 30.32
C THR A 14 3.04 3.31 29.46
N ALA A 15 3.76 2.83 28.43
CA ALA A 15 4.56 3.68 27.55
C ALA A 15 4.36 3.30 26.08
N ILE A 16 4.30 4.32 25.21
CA ILE A 16 4.37 4.14 23.76
C ILE A 16 5.81 3.78 23.40
N VAL A 17 6.16 2.50 23.50
CA VAL A 17 7.45 1.98 23.06
C VAL A 17 7.36 1.61 21.59
N SER A 18 8.09 2.33 20.74
CA SER A 18 8.19 1.98 19.32
C SER A 18 9.25 0.91 19.12
N ASN A 19 8.93 -0.20 18.45
CA ASN A 19 9.96 -1.16 18.03
C ASN A 19 10.87 -0.48 16.98
N VAL A 20 12.17 -0.37 17.28
CA VAL A 20 13.15 0.32 16.43
C VAL A 20 13.33 -0.39 15.08
N ASP A 21 13.12 -1.69 15.00
CA ASP A 21 13.31 -2.47 13.78
C ASP A 21 12.13 -2.36 12.80
N ILE A 22 10.94 -2.07 13.31
CA ILE A 22 9.71 -2.04 12.51
C ILE A 22 9.22 -0.61 12.28
N ALA A 23 9.26 0.18 13.34
CA ALA A 23 8.77 1.55 13.35
C ALA A 23 9.84 2.52 13.87
N GLY A 24 11.11 2.13 13.88
CA GLY A 24 12.19 3.04 14.24
C GLY A 24 12.28 4.23 13.30
N ARG A 25 12.91 5.30 13.79
CA ARG A 25 13.08 6.54 13.02
C ARG A 25 13.74 6.29 11.67
N GLY A 26 14.71 5.37 11.59
CA GLY A 26 15.38 5.00 10.35
C GLY A 26 14.44 4.42 9.29
N VAL A 27 13.56 3.49 9.68
CA VAL A 27 12.56 2.88 8.79
C VAL A 27 11.56 3.93 8.30
N ARG A 28 11.10 4.81 9.19
CA ARG A 28 10.18 5.90 8.81
C ARG A 28 10.85 6.86 7.80
N ILE A 29 12.07 7.31 8.10
CA ILE A 29 12.82 8.22 7.23
C ILE A 29 13.08 7.58 5.86
N SER A 30 13.45 6.29 5.81
CA SER A 30 13.72 5.61 4.54
C SER A 30 12.45 5.47 3.70
N ILE A 31 11.31 5.14 4.30
CA ILE A 31 10.03 5.05 3.58
C ILE A 31 9.55 6.43 3.13
N TYR A 32 9.67 7.47 3.95
CA TYR A 32 9.33 8.83 3.54
C TYR A 32 10.21 9.31 2.40
N ALA A 33 11.52 9.10 2.49
CA ALA A 33 12.46 9.43 1.42
C ALA A 33 12.15 8.64 0.14
N ALA A 34 11.90 7.33 0.24
CA ALA A 34 11.56 6.48 -0.90
C ALA A 34 10.24 6.91 -1.56
N THR A 35 9.24 7.27 -0.77
CA THR A 35 7.93 7.72 -1.26
C THR A 35 8.05 9.09 -1.94
N LEU A 36 8.74 10.04 -1.31
CA LEU A 36 8.99 11.37 -1.89
C LEU A 36 9.80 11.28 -3.18
N LEU A 37 10.83 10.44 -3.22
CA LEU A 37 11.63 10.22 -4.42
C LEU A 37 10.80 9.57 -5.52
N SER A 38 9.99 8.56 -5.19
CA SER A 38 9.11 7.90 -6.16
C SER A 38 8.04 8.85 -6.73
N MET A 39 7.44 9.68 -5.87
CA MET A 39 6.50 10.72 -6.30
C MET A 39 7.19 11.77 -7.17
N SER A 40 8.37 12.26 -6.76
CA SER A 40 9.14 13.25 -7.52
C SER A 40 9.52 12.71 -8.90
N VAL A 41 10.02 11.48 -8.97
CA VAL A 41 10.34 10.82 -10.25
C VAL A 41 9.10 10.69 -11.12
N ALA A 42 7.95 10.31 -10.55
CA ALA A 42 6.70 10.20 -11.31
C ALA A 42 6.18 11.56 -11.79
N SER A 43 6.39 12.64 -11.04
CA SER A 43 5.93 13.99 -11.38
C SER A 43 6.86 14.73 -12.35
N PHE A 44 8.18 14.55 -12.23
CA PHE A 44 9.16 15.32 -13.01
C PHE A 44 9.68 14.60 -14.25
N ILE A 45 9.64 13.26 -14.29
CA ILE A 45 10.18 12.50 -15.43
C ILE A 45 9.04 12.12 -16.37
N PRO A 46 8.94 12.73 -17.57
CA PRO A 46 7.87 12.42 -18.51
C PRO A 46 7.92 10.96 -18.96
N TYR A 47 6.82 10.24 -18.70
CA TYR A 47 6.38 9.03 -19.40
C TYR A 47 7.42 7.91 -19.60
N HIS A 48 8.16 7.52 -18.57
CA HIS A 48 8.91 6.26 -18.59
C HIS A 48 8.09 5.11 -17.95
N GLU A 49 7.28 4.43 -18.77
CA GLU A 49 6.47 3.26 -18.35
C GLU A 49 7.30 2.21 -17.60
N LYS A 50 8.56 1.99 -18.02
CA LYS A 50 9.47 1.04 -17.38
C LYS A 50 9.85 1.48 -15.96
N ALA A 51 10.24 2.75 -15.78
CA ALA A 51 10.62 3.28 -14.48
C ALA A 51 9.43 3.28 -13.51
N PHE A 52 8.25 3.68 -14.00
CA PHE A 52 7.02 3.64 -13.21
C PHE A 52 6.63 2.22 -12.81
N ARG A 53 6.76 1.25 -13.72
CA ARG A 53 6.49 -0.17 -13.44
C ARG A 53 7.42 -0.71 -12.36
N ASP A 54 8.71 -0.44 -12.49
CA ASP A 54 9.71 -0.98 -11.57
C ASP A 54 9.58 -0.31 -10.20
N SER A 55 9.29 1.00 -10.15
CA SER A 55 8.94 1.72 -8.92
C SER A 55 7.68 1.15 -8.26
N SER A 56 6.58 0.95 -9.02
CA SER A 56 5.33 0.40 -8.48
C SER A 56 5.50 -1.02 -7.94
N ARG A 57 6.28 -1.87 -8.64
CA ARG A 57 6.62 -3.22 -8.16
C ARG A 57 7.41 -3.15 -6.87
N ASN A 58 8.43 -2.30 -6.80
CA ASN A 58 9.22 -2.11 -5.61
C ASN A 58 8.36 -1.65 -4.44
N SER A 59 7.46 -0.69 -4.65
CA SER A 59 6.55 -0.21 -3.62
C SER A 59 5.60 -1.30 -3.13
N TYR A 60 4.99 -2.10 -4.01
CA TYR A 60 4.15 -3.21 -3.57
C TYR A 60 4.94 -4.26 -2.77
N ILE A 61 6.15 -4.62 -3.21
CA ILE A 61 6.99 -5.60 -2.51
C ILE A 61 7.35 -5.07 -1.13
N VAL A 62 7.90 -3.86 -1.04
CA VAL A 62 8.33 -3.27 0.23
C VAL A 62 7.14 -3.08 1.18
N SER A 63 5.99 -2.57 0.70
CA SER A 63 4.80 -2.42 1.53
C SER A 63 4.23 -3.76 2.01
N THR A 64 4.27 -4.79 1.17
CA THR A 64 3.84 -6.14 1.57
C THR A 64 4.81 -6.74 2.59
N SER A 65 6.12 -6.60 2.38
CA SER A 65 7.15 -7.07 3.32
C SER A 65 7.03 -6.40 4.67
N LEU A 66 6.82 -5.08 4.72
CA LEU A 66 6.63 -4.34 5.97
C LEU A 66 5.40 -4.84 6.74
N MET A 67 4.32 -5.14 6.02
CA MET A 67 3.08 -5.61 6.63
C MET A 67 3.17 -7.07 7.12
N ILE A 68 3.91 -7.92 6.41
CA ILE A 68 4.22 -9.27 6.87
C ILE A 68 5.11 -9.21 8.11
N ALA A 69 6.14 -8.35 8.12
CA ALA A 69 7.00 -8.16 9.28
C ALA A 69 6.20 -7.67 10.51
N SER A 70 5.32 -6.69 10.33
CA SER A 70 4.46 -6.21 11.42
C SER A 70 3.46 -7.26 11.90
N LEU A 71 2.96 -8.11 11.00
CA LEU A 71 2.10 -9.24 11.36
C LEU A 71 2.83 -10.29 12.19
N ILE A 72 4.05 -10.66 11.80
CA ILE A 72 4.88 -11.61 12.54
C ILE A 72 5.15 -11.04 13.94
N GLU A 73 5.62 -9.81 14.02
CA GLU A 73 5.92 -9.16 15.30
C GLU A 73 4.70 -9.09 16.22
N HIS A 74 3.56 -8.67 15.66
CA HIS A 74 2.31 -8.62 16.41
C HIS A 74 1.93 -9.99 17.00
N LYS A 75 2.27 -11.10 16.33
CA LYS A 75 1.99 -12.46 16.82
C LYS A 75 3.09 -13.05 17.71
N THR A 76 4.34 -12.57 17.63
CA THR A 76 5.46 -13.14 18.38
C THR A 76 5.81 -12.35 19.63
N HIS A 77 5.87 -11.01 19.54
CA HIS A 77 6.38 -10.14 20.61
C HIS A 77 5.35 -9.10 21.06
N GLY A 78 4.18 -9.06 20.41
CA GLY A 78 3.24 -7.95 20.56
C GLY A 78 3.68 -6.74 19.73
N LEU A 79 2.72 -5.94 19.29
CA LEU A 79 2.99 -4.73 18.53
C LEU A 79 2.11 -3.62 19.07
N SER A 80 2.71 -2.47 19.37
CA SER A 80 1.96 -1.29 19.81
C SER A 80 0.98 -0.84 18.73
N LEU A 81 -0.19 -0.34 19.17
CA LEU A 81 -1.18 0.26 18.26
C LEU A 81 -0.55 1.40 17.45
N PHE A 82 0.30 2.21 18.08
CA PHE A 82 1.01 3.30 17.42
C PHE A 82 1.86 2.81 16.23
N ASP A 83 2.67 1.77 16.43
CA ASP A 83 3.48 1.19 15.36
C ASP A 83 2.60 0.59 14.26
N ALA A 84 1.49 -0.04 14.64
CA ALA A 84 0.56 -0.61 13.69
C ALA A 84 -0.13 0.43 12.79
N LEU A 85 -0.52 1.57 13.39
CA LEU A 85 -1.09 2.70 12.65
C LEU A 85 -0.05 3.33 11.73
N ILE A 86 1.21 3.42 12.16
CA ILE A 86 2.28 3.93 11.32
C ILE A 86 2.55 3.03 10.13
N VAL A 87 2.64 1.71 10.34
CA VAL A 87 2.76 0.74 9.23
C VAL A 87 1.58 0.89 8.27
N THR A 88 0.36 1.03 8.79
CA THR A 88 -0.83 1.26 7.97
C THR A 88 -0.70 2.53 7.13
N MET A 89 -0.32 3.66 7.73
CA MET A 89 -0.18 4.93 7.00
C MET A 89 0.95 4.89 5.97
N LEU A 90 2.10 4.30 6.32
CA LEU A 90 3.25 4.17 5.42
C LEU A 90 2.90 3.31 4.20
N THR A 91 2.29 2.15 4.42
CA THR A 91 1.86 1.27 3.33
C THR A 91 0.77 1.90 2.47
N THR A 92 -0.18 2.63 3.06
CA THR A 92 -1.20 3.38 2.32
C THR A 92 -0.59 4.51 1.49
N MET A 93 0.37 5.29 2.01
CA MET A 93 1.05 6.34 1.23
C MET A 93 1.84 5.76 0.05
N MET A 94 2.58 4.69 0.28
CA MET A 94 3.36 3.99 -0.75
C MET A 94 2.47 3.38 -1.84
N THR A 95 1.21 3.07 -1.56
CA THR A 95 0.32 2.46 -2.56
C THR A 95 -0.68 3.44 -3.16
N ALA A 96 -0.99 4.54 -2.47
CA ALA A 96 -1.83 5.62 -2.98
C ALA A 96 -1.25 6.20 -4.28
N PHE A 97 0.07 6.43 -4.36
CA PHE A 97 0.67 6.95 -5.60
C PHE A 97 0.50 5.97 -6.78
N VAL A 98 0.60 4.67 -6.52
CA VAL A 98 0.41 3.62 -7.54
C VAL A 98 -1.04 3.65 -8.03
N THR A 99 -2.00 3.73 -7.11
CA THR A 99 -3.44 3.77 -7.43
C THR A 99 -3.84 5.01 -8.21
N LEU A 100 -3.33 6.20 -7.85
CA LEU A 100 -3.59 7.46 -8.55
C LEU A 100 -3.06 7.43 -9.99
N ASN A 101 -1.98 6.69 -10.23
CA ASN A 101 -1.40 6.48 -11.56
C ASN A 101 -1.95 5.19 -12.24
N GLY A 102 -3.04 4.62 -11.72
CA GLY A 102 -3.70 3.40 -12.19
C GLY A 102 -4.07 3.31 -13.67
N PRO A 103 -4.40 4.41 -14.38
CA PRO A 103 -4.62 4.36 -15.84
C PRO A 103 -3.42 3.81 -16.62
N TYR A 104 -2.20 4.03 -16.11
CA TYR A 104 -0.94 3.53 -16.68
C TYR A 104 -0.65 2.08 -16.31
N ILE A 105 -1.28 1.55 -15.27
CA ILE A 105 -1.08 0.18 -14.76
C ILE A 105 -1.77 -0.87 -15.61
N ARG A 106 -2.85 -0.51 -16.33
CA ARG A 106 -3.61 -1.44 -17.18
C ARG A 106 -2.77 -2.07 -18.31
N THR A 107 -1.57 -1.57 -18.58
CA THR A 107 -0.63 -2.11 -19.59
C THR A 107 0.55 -2.87 -18.98
N LEU A 108 0.73 -2.86 -17.65
CA LEU A 108 1.98 -3.28 -16.98
C LEU A 108 2.09 -4.79 -16.67
N GLY A 109 1.09 -5.59 -17.05
CA GLY A 109 1.18 -7.06 -17.12
C GLY A 109 0.80 -7.81 -15.84
N LEU A 110 0.81 -9.15 -15.92
CA LEU A 110 0.35 -10.09 -14.88
C LEU A 110 0.96 -9.82 -13.50
N SER A 111 2.26 -9.56 -13.44
CA SER A 111 3.00 -9.41 -12.18
C SER A 111 2.42 -8.32 -11.28
N ILE A 112 1.99 -7.19 -11.87
CA ILE A 112 1.53 -6.04 -11.09
C ILE A 112 0.14 -6.32 -10.50
N ASN A 113 -0.69 -7.07 -11.22
CA ASN A 113 -2.00 -7.50 -10.73
C ASN A 113 -1.85 -8.50 -9.58
N ILE A 114 -0.89 -9.43 -9.67
CA ILE A 114 -0.59 -10.38 -8.58
C ILE A 114 -0.06 -9.62 -7.36
N SER A 115 0.93 -8.73 -7.54
CA SER A 115 1.47 -7.92 -6.44
C SER A 115 0.40 -7.02 -5.81
N SER A 116 -0.46 -6.39 -6.62
CA SER A 116 -1.59 -5.60 -6.14
C SER A 116 -2.60 -6.45 -5.37
N PHE A 117 -2.94 -7.64 -5.86
CA PHE A 117 -3.84 -8.56 -5.16
C PHE A 117 -3.26 -8.97 -3.79
N LEU A 118 -2.01 -9.42 -3.75
CA LEU A 118 -1.33 -9.82 -2.52
C LEU A 118 -1.29 -8.66 -1.53
N PHE A 119 -0.79 -7.50 -1.97
CA PHE A 119 -0.75 -6.30 -1.14
C PHE A 119 -2.12 -5.96 -0.57
N THR A 120 -3.15 -5.85 -1.43
CA THR A 120 -4.48 -5.43 -1.00
C THR A 120 -5.10 -6.44 -0.03
N THR A 121 -4.83 -7.74 -0.21
CA THR A 121 -5.29 -8.79 0.70
C THR A 121 -4.64 -8.66 2.07
N PHE A 122 -3.31 -8.53 2.13
CA PHE A 122 -2.60 -8.31 3.39
C PHE A 122 -2.99 -6.99 4.04
N TRP A 123 -3.20 -5.94 3.25
CA TRP A 123 -3.61 -4.62 3.72
C TRP A 123 -5.00 -4.64 4.35
N CYS A 124 -5.97 -5.32 3.72
CA CYS A 124 -7.30 -5.48 4.29
C CYS A 124 -7.27 -6.33 5.55
N TYR A 125 -6.53 -7.45 5.54
CA TYR A 125 -6.39 -8.30 6.72
C TYR A 125 -5.77 -7.53 7.91
N TRP A 126 -4.67 -6.82 7.65
CA TRP A 126 -4.01 -5.97 8.64
C TRP A 126 -4.93 -4.87 9.17
N GLY A 127 -5.58 -4.14 8.27
CA GLY A 127 -6.51 -3.07 8.62
C GLY A 127 -7.68 -3.58 9.47
N LEU A 128 -8.27 -4.71 9.10
CA LEU A 128 -9.34 -5.32 9.91
C LEU A 128 -8.83 -5.72 11.30
N GLN A 129 -7.64 -6.30 11.41
CA GLN A 129 -7.06 -6.64 12.73
C GLN A 129 -6.86 -5.41 13.61
N VAL A 130 -6.30 -4.33 13.04
CA VAL A 130 -6.03 -3.08 13.79
C VAL A 130 -7.32 -2.36 14.20
N TRP A 131 -8.31 -2.30 13.29
CA TRP A 131 -9.52 -1.48 13.48
C TRP A 131 -10.74 -2.25 14.01
N GLN A 132 -10.65 -3.58 14.12
CA GLN A 132 -11.72 -4.38 14.74
C GLN A 132 -11.86 -4.06 16.22
N ASP A 133 -10.78 -3.89 16.96
CA ASP A 133 -10.82 -3.41 18.34
C ASP A 133 -9.53 -2.65 18.68
N PRO A 134 -9.45 -1.35 18.33
CA PRO A 134 -8.24 -0.58 18.55
C PRO A 134 -7.92 -0.39 20.03
N SER A 135 -8.92 -0.46 20.92
CA SER A 135 -8.71 -0.33 22.37
C SER A 135 -7.90 -1.47 22.95
N THR A 136 -8.05 -2.68 22.42
CA THR A 136 -7.37 -3.88 22.93
C THR A 136 -6.19 -4.31 22.07
N PHE A 137 -5.95 -3.65 20.94
CA PHE A 137 -4.87 -4.00 20.03
C PHE A 137 -3.50 -3.89 20.71
N GLY A 138 -2.74 -4.99 20.67
CA GLY A 138 -1.39 -5.06 21.22
C GLY A 138 -1.31 -5.25 22.74
N ILE A 139 -2.45 -5.34 23.45
CA ILE A 139 -2.49 -5.55 24.90
C ILE A 139 -2.43 -7.05 25.20
N PRO A 140 -1.49 -7.53 26.03
CA PRO A 140 -1.42 -8.94 26.42
C PRO A 140 -2.59 -9.34 27.32
N SER A 141 -2.97 -10.63 27.28
CA SER A 141 -4.05 -11.20 28.09
C SER A 141 -3.76 -11.00 29.59
N GLY A 142 -4.53 -10.13 30.26
CA GLY A 142 -4.33 -9.74 31.66
C GLY A 142 -3.99 -8.26 31.89
N GLY A 143 -3.80 -7.48 30.83
CA GLY A 143 -3.58 -6.03 30.87
C GLY A 143 -4.86 -5.19 30.90
N GLU A 144 -5.82 -5.49 31.77
CA GLU A 144 -7.15 -4.82 31.76
C GLU A 144 -7.11 -3.31 32.10
N ASN A 145 -5.99 -2.79 32.62
CA ASN A 145 -5.80 -1.39 32.99
C ASN A 145 -4.87 -0.59 32.06
N CYS A 146 -4.57 -1.10 30.87
CA CYS A 146 -3.57 -0.50 29.98
C CYS A 146 -4.18 0.64 29.15
N THR A 147 -3.67 1.87 29.34
CA THR A 147 -4.22 3.09 28.70
C THR A 147 -3.48 3.51 27.42
N ALA A 148 -2.33 2.90 27.12
CA ALA A 148 -1.49 3.28 25.97
C ALA A 148 -2.25 3.32 24.63
N SER A 149 -3.14 2.35 24.39
CA SER A 149 -3.97 2.30 23.18
C SER A 149 -5.04 3.39 23.16
N THR A 150 -5.61 3.73 24.32
CA THR A 150 -6.65 4.77 24.46
C THR A 150 -6.11 6.20 24.38
N GLU A 151 -4.85 6.41 24.73
CA GLU A 151 -4.17 7.71 24.68
C GLU A 151 -3.60 8.03 23.29
N THR A 152 -3.68 7.09 22.35
CA THR A 152 -3.25 7.34 20.98
C THR A 152 -4.25 8.28 20.28
N ILE A 153 -3.75 9.41 19.77
CA ILE A 153 -4.56 10.47 19.14
C ILE A 153 -4.05 10.70 17.72
N PHE A 154 -4.98 10.79 16.78
CA PHE A 154 -4.74 11.31 15.43
C PHE A 154 -4.94 12.82 15.39
N VAL A 155 -3.98 13.54 14.80
CA VAL A 155 -4.13 14.96 14.50
C VAL A 155 -4.43 15.12 13.02
N VAL A 156 -5.67 15.41 12.68
CA VAL A 156 -6.12 15.60 11.29
C VAL A 156 -6.59 17.04 11.13
N PHE A 157 -5.92 17.81 10.26
CA PHE A 157 -6.17 19.24 10.06
C PHE A 157 -6.18 20.07 11.36
N GLY A 158 -5.31 19.73 12.32
CA GLY A 158 -5.22 20.42 13.61
C GLY A 158 -6.27 20.01 14.64
N HIS A 159 -7.15 19.06 14.30
CA HIS A 159 -8.12 18.49 15.22
C HIS A 159 -7.66 17.13 15.76
N ASN A 160 -7.82 16.94 17.07
CA ASN A 160 -7.47 15.72 17.77
C ASN A 160 -8.64 14.72 17.72
N PHE A 161 -8.39 13.55 17.15
CA PHE A 161 -9.34 12.43 17.10
C PHE A 161 -8.75 11.24 17.84
N SER A 162 -9.46 10.72 18.84
CA SER A 162 -9.07 9.45 19.46
C SER A 162 -9.19 8.30 18.47
N VAL A 163 -8.25 7.35 18.50
CA VAL A 163 -8.34 6.12 17.70
C VAL A 163 -9.58 5.28 18.07
N THR A 164 -10.04 5.41 19.31
CA THR A 164 -11.24 4.72 19.81
C THR A 164 -12.56 5.38 19.37
N ASN A 165 -12.51 6.48 18.62
CA ASN A 165 -13.72 7.13 18.12
C ASN A 165 -14.46 6.20 17.12
N ASN A 166 -15.76 5.97 17.38
CA ASN A 166 -16.61 5.10 16.57
C ASN A 166 -16.74 5.56 15.12
N ASP A 167 -16.75 6.87 14.85
CA ASP A 167 -16.87 7.42 13.50
C ASP A 167 -15.60 7.16 12.70
N LEU A 168 -14.44 7.37 13.32
CA LEU A 168 -13.13 7.11 12.70
C LEU A 168 -12.97 5.61 12.41
N ARG A 169 -13.36 4.76 13.35
CA ARG A 169 -13.34 3.31 13.19
C ARG A 169 -14.28 2.86 12.06
N GLY A 170 -15.50 3.38 12.02
CA GLY A 170 -16.47 3.10 10.95
C GLY A 170 -15.92 3.51 9.58
N PHE A 171 -15.32 4.69 9.48
CA PHE A 171 -14.65 5.17 8.27
C PHE A 171 -13.51 4.23 7.86
N ALA A 172 -12.59 3.90 8.77
CA ALA A 172 -11.47 3.03 8.48
C ALA A 172 -11.93 1.64 7.98
N LEU A 173 -12.88 1.01 8.69
CA LEU A 173 -13.44 -0.29 8.30
C LEU A 173 -14.12 -0.24 6.92
N SER A 174 -14.81 0.86 6.60
CA SER A 174 -15.41 1.04 5.27
C SER A 174 -14.36 1.08 4.15
N MET A 175 -13.21 1.73 4.40
CA MET A 175 -12.10 1.80 3.46
C MET A 175 -11.46 0.43 3.22
N PHE A 176 -11.26 -0.36 4.28
CA PHE A 176 -10.75 -1.74 4.14
C PHE A 176 -11.77 -2.67 3.46
N ALA A 177 -13.07 -2.46 3.68
CA ALA A 177 -14.11 -3.22 2.98
C ALA A 177 -14.10 -2.93 1.47
N ILE A 178 -13.99 -1.66 1.07
CA ILE A 178 -13.80 -1.28 -0.34
C ILE A 178 -12.52 -1.92 -0.91
N GLY A 179 -11.43 -1.87 -0.14
CA GLY A 179 -10.18 -2.54 -0.48
C GLY A 179 -10.38 -4.03 -0.79
N THR A 180 -11.18 -4.72 0.02
CA THR A 180 -11.47 -6.16 -0.17
C THR A 180 -12.17 -6.43 -1.49
N VAL A 181 -13.14 -5.58 -1.88
CA VAL A 181 -13.81 -5.67 -3.19
C VAL A 181 -12.81 -5.47 -4.33
N THR A 182 -11.89 -4.50 -4.19
CA THR A 182 -10.85 -4.27 -5.21
C THR A 182 -9.86 -5.42 -5.32
N ALA A 183 -9.49 -6.06 -4.20
CA ALA A 183 -8.65 -7.25 -4.19
C ALA A 183 -9.31 -8.39 -4.94
N PHE A 184 -10.60 -8.65 -4.66
CA PHE A 184 -11.36 -9.70 -5.32
C PHE A 184 -11.46 -9.45 -6.83
N ALA A 185 -11.74 -8.22 -7.26
CA ALA A 185 -11.75 -7.86 -8.67
C ALA A 185 -10.38 -8.14 -9.32
N SER A 186 -9.27 -7.75 -8.68
CA SER A 186 -7.91 -8.00 -9.17
C SER A 186 -7.60 -9.50 -9.30
N LEU A 187 -8.09 -10.31 -8.35
CA LEU A 187 -7.99 -11.77 -8.40
C LEU A 187 -8.76 -12.35 -9.59
N CYS A 188 -10.01 -11.93 -9.81
CA CYS A 188 -10.81 -12.38 -10.96
C CYS A 188 -10.14 -12.01 -12.29
N TYR A 189 -9.53 -10.82 -12.39
CA TYR A 189 -8.79 -10.43 -13.58
C TYR A 189 -7.53 -11.26 -13.81
N SER A 190 -6.74 -11.50 -12.76
CA SER A 190 -5.50 -12.27 -12.86
C SER A 190 -5.76 -13.73 -13.20
N THR A 191 -6.71 -14.37 -12.52
CA THR A 191 -7.16 -15.75 -12.80
C THR A 191 -7.72 -15.91 -14.21
N SER A 192 -8.57 -14.98 -14.68
CA SER A 192 -9.08 -14.97 -16.06
C SER A 192 -7.95 -14.87 -17.08
N TRP A 193 -6.91 -14.10 -16.77
CA TRP A 193 -5.73 -13.96 -17.64
C TRP A 193 -4.90 -15.26 -17.66
N VAL A 194 -4.62 -15.84 -16.49
CA VAL A 194 -3.88 -17.10 -16.35
C VAL A 194 -4.62 -18.25 -17.03
N ALA A 195 -5.94 -18.34 -16.87
CA ALA A 195 -6.76 -19.33 -17.56
C ALA A 195 -6.63 -19.20 -19.08
N LYS A 196 -6.76 -17.98 -19.63
CA LYS A 196 -6.57 -17.75 -21.07
C LYS A 196 -5.17 -18.14 -21.54
N TYR A 197 -4.15 -17.83 -20.74
CA TYR A 197 -2.77 -18.22 -21.04
C TYR A 197 -2.59 -19.74 -21.05
N ALA A 198 -3.17 -20.45 -20.08
CA ALA A 198 -3.10 -21.90 -19.96
C ALA A 198 -3.86 -22.63 -21.07
N PHE A 199 -5.06 -22.15 -21.45
CA PHE A 199 -5.91 -22.83 -22.43
C PHE A 199 -5.63 -22.47 -23.89
N ILE A 200 -5.20 -21.24 -24.18
CA ILE A 200 -5.06 -20.72 -25.57
C ILE A 200 -3.58 -20.69 -26.01
N GLY A 201 -2.64 -20.86 -25.08
CA GLY A 201 -1.21 -20.86 -25.35
C GLY A 201 -0.58 -19.46 -25.34
N ALA A 202 0.70 -19.42 -24.97
CA ALA A 202 1.43 -18.18 -24.68
C ALA A 202 1.52 -17.20 -25.86
N ALA A 203 1.65 -17.71 -27.08
CA ALA A 203 1.82 -16.90 -28.29
C ALA A 203 0.55 -16.06 -28.58
N ILE A 204 -0.62 -16.71 -28.63
CA ILE A 204 -1.89 -16.07 -28.96
C ILE A 204 -2.34 -15.10 -27.85
N ALA A 205 -2.06 -15.42 -26.58
CA ALA A 205 -2.34 -14.51 -25.47
C ALA A 205 -1.47 -13.24 -25.52
N LYS A 206 -0.19 -13.38 -25.88
CA LYS A 206 0.75 -12.26 -26.04
C LYS A 206 0.38 -11.38 -27.23
N ASP A 207 0.03 -11.99 -28.36
CA ASP A 207 -0.35 -11.26 -29.57
C ASP A 207 -1.65 -10.47 -29.39
N ASN A 208 -2.63 -11.03 -28.68
CA ASN A 208 -3.86 -10.33 -28.33
C ASN A 208 -3.63 -9.15 -27.38
N ALA A 209 -2.71 -9.28 -26.43
CA ALA A 209 -2.34 -8.18 -25.54
C ALA A 209 -1.61 -7.06 -26.32
N ALA A 210 -0.69 -7.43 -27.21
CA ALA A 210 0.02 -6.50 -28.09
C ALA A 210 -0.95 -5.76 -29.02
N ALA A 211 -1.91 -6.46 -29.63
CA ALA A 211 -2.92 -5.85 -30.50
C ALA A 211 -3.80 -4.81 -29.78
N ARG A 212 -4.20 -5.08 -28.54
CA ARG A 212 -4.96 -4.09 -27.71
C ARG A 212 -4.12 -2.85 -27.40
N TYR A 213 -2.82 -3.03 -27.13
CA TYR A 213 -1.92 -1.92 -26.86
C TYR A 213 -1.73 -1.03 -28.10
N VAL A 214 -1.47 -1.64 -29.25
CA VAL A 214 -1.36 -0.91 -30.54
C VAL A 214 -2.63 -0.13 -30.86
N ARG A 215 -3.81 -0.72 -30.62
CA ARG A 215 -5.10 -0.04 -30.83
C ARG A 215 -5.24 1.20 -29.93
N LYS A 216 -4.84 1.11 -28.66
CA LYS A 216 -4.86 2.25 -27.74
C LYS A 216 -3.89 3.35 -28.18
N LEU A 217 -2.66 3.00 -28.57
CA LEU A 217 -1.68 3.97 -29.07
C LEU A 217 -2.19 4.73 -30.31
N ARG A 218 -2.85 4.04 -31.25
CA ARG A 218 -3.44 4.70 -32.43
C ARG A 218 -4.55 5.69 -32.04
N LEU A 219 -5.42 5.32 -31.10
CA LEU A 219 -6.48 6.21 -30.62
C LEU A 219 -5.92 7.44 -29.89
N THR A 220 -4.85 7.28 -29.10
CA THR A 220 -4.21 8.41 -28.40
C THR A 220 -3.48 9.32 -29.38
N LYS A 221 -2.73 8.77 -30.35
CA LYS A 221 -2.01 9.55 -31.37
C LYS A 221 -2.97 10.33 -32.30
N GLY A 222 -4.12 9.74 -32.65
CA GLY A 222 -5.15 10.43 -33.42
C GLY A 222 -5.82 11.60 -32.67
N ARG A 223 -5.81 11.58 -31.33
CA ARG A 223 -6.40 12.64 -30.49
C ARG A 223 -5.44 13.80 -30.23
N SER A 224 -4.13 13.53 -30.18
CA SER A 224 -3.09 14.56 -30.03
C SER A 224 -2.76 15.32 -31.33
N GLY A 225 -3.20 14.83 -32.49
CA GLY A 225 -2.96 15.46 -33.79
C GLY A 225 -3.94 16.58 -34.17
N PHE A 226 -4.88 16.97 -33.30
CA PHE A 226 -5.95 17.94 -33.61
C PHE A 226 -5.77 19.33 -32.97
N ILE A 227 -4.61 19.62 -32.38
CA ILE A 227 -4.29 20.95 -31.85
C ILE A 227 -2.92 21.40 -32.40
N LEU A 228 -2.94 21.93 -33.61
CA LEU A 228 -1.92 22.87 -34.10
C LEU A 228 -2.70 24.06 -34.67
N PRO A 229 -2.74 25.22 -33.98
CA PRO A 229 -3.25 26.43 -34.61
C PRO A 229 -2.28 26.79 -35.73
N TYR A 230 -2.82 26.86 -36.94
CA TYR A 230 -2.20 27.48 -38.10
C TYR A 230 -1.84 28.92 -37.71
N ILE A 231 -0.55 29.21 -37.48
CA ILE A 231 -0.06 30.59 -37.47
C ILE A 231 0.23 30.92 -38.93
N GLU A 232 -0.68 31.69 -39.51
CA GLU A 232 -0.59 32.25 -40.85
C GLU A 232 0.44 33.40 -40.80
N GLU A 233 1.66 33.14 -41.27
CA GLU A 233 2.66 34.18 -41.51
C GLU A 233 2.21 35.02 -42.72
N THR A 234 1.83 36.27 -42.45
CA THR A 234 1.68 37.33 -43.45
C THR A 234 2.88 38.27 -43.33
N SER A 235 3.80 38.18 -44.30
CA SER A 235 4.68 39.27 -44.73
C SER A 235 5.27 38.97 -46.09
#